data_AF-A0A970IXH2-F1
#
_entry.id   AF-A0A970IXH2-F1
#
_cell.length_a   1.000
_cell.length_b   1.000
_cell.length_c   1.000
_cell.angle_alpha   90.00
_cell.angle_beta   90.00
_cell.angle_gamma   90.00
#
_symmetry.space_group_name_H-M   'P 1'
#
loop_
_entity.id
_entity.type
_entity.pdbx_description
1 polymer ?
#
loop_
_entity_poly.entity_id
_entity_poly.type
_entity_poly.pdbx_seq_one_letter_code
_entity_poly.pdbx_strand_id
1 'polypeptide(L)'
;MYILAQATSFEQIINRSRFICYLYPANTADEAAELLKQIKKRHYDATHHCYAYILGETGATARNNDDGEPAGTAGAVIYEVLKKNELTNTLAIVVRYFGGIKLGAGGLIRAYGGTVAKAIETVNKIKIEKTISLTIEVDYAFYDQIEKNLEPFQTEKIFSDKVIIKLKVPENRNESLTRELTNITGGNIKIL
;
A
#
# COMPACT_ATOMS: atom_id res chain seq x y z
N MET A 1 3.00 -5.35 -0.54
CA MET A 1 2.60 -3.94 -0.35
C MET A 1 1.27 -3.63 -1.03
N TYR A 2 0.49 -2.78 -0.37
CA TYR A 2 -0.86 -2.39 -0.76
C TYR A 2 -1.04 -0.88 -0.59
N ILE A 3 -1.97 -0.31 -1.35
CA ILE A 3 -2.55 1.03 -1.10
C ILE A 3 -4.02 0.90 -0.74
N LEU A 4 -4.60 1.94 -0.17
CA LEU A 4 -6.04 2.05 0.01
C LEU A 4 -6.72 2.45 -1.29
N ALA A 5 -7.84 1.81 -1.63
CA ALA A 5 -8.63 2.19 -2.81
C ALA A 5 -9.38 3.53 -2.61
N GLN A 6 -9.75 3.85 -1.38
CA GLN A 6 -10.41 5.09 -1.00
C GLN A 6 -10.12 5.47 0.45
N ALA A 7 -10.46 6.69 0.84
CA ALA A 7 -10.49 7.08 2.25
C ALA A 7 -11.60 6.32 3.00
N THR A 8 -11.35 5.98 4.27
CA THR A 8 -12.36 5.41 5.16
C THR A 8 -12.21 5.97 6.57
N SER A 9 -13.23 5.76 7.40
CA SER A 9 -13.15 6.04 8.82
C SER A 9 -13.86 4.96 9.62
N PHE A 10 -13.33 4.67 10.81
CA PHE A 10 -13.92 3.75 11.77
C PHE A 10 -13.90 4.36 13.16
N GLU A 11 -14.97 4.14 13.91
CA GLU A 11 -15.13 4.68 15.26
C GLU A 11 -15.46 3.58 16.26
N GLN A 12 -14.91 3.70 17.48
CA GLN A 12 -15.33 2.91 18.62
C GLN A 12 -15.16 3.63 19.96
N ILE A 13 -15.86 3.13 20.98
CA ILE A 13 -15.75 3.60 22.35
C ILE A 13 -15.10 2.51 23.20
N ILE A 14 -14.05 2.87 23.95
CA ILE A 14 -13.32 1.98 24.86
C ILE A 14 -13.20 2.68 26.22
N ASN A 15 -13.79 2.09 27.26
CA ASN A 15 -13.84 2.65 28.62
C ASN A 15 -14.20 4.15 28.60
N ARG A 16 -15.32 4.48 27.95
CA ARG A 16 -15.86 5.84 27.74
C ARG A 16 -15.02 6.77 26.88
N SER A 17 -13.77 6.41 26.53
CA SER A 17 -12.98 7.19 25.58
C SER A 17 -13.42 6.84 24.16
N ARG A 18 -13.62 7.86 23.32
CA ARG A 18 -14.02 7.69 21.91
C ARG A 18 -12.77 7.76 21.04
N PHE A 19 -12.61 6.79 20.16
CA PHE A 19 -11.51 6.68 19.20
C PHE A 19 -12.08 6.67 17.78
N ILE A 20 -11.64 7.61 16.95
CA ILE A 20 -12.05 7.72 15.55
C ILE A 20 -10.79 7.61 14.71
N CYS A 21 -10.65 6.52 13.95
CA CYS A 21 -9.59 6.37 12.98
C CYS A 21 -10.05 6.86 11.61
N TYR A 22 -9.24 7.70 10.99
CA TYR A 22 -9.32 8.09 9.60
C TYR A 22 -8.15 7.47 8.86
N LEU A 23 -8.44 6.79 7.76
CA LEU A 23 -7.46 6.26 6.82
C LEU A 23 -7.60 6.99 5.50
N TYR A 24 -6.50 7.57 5.02
CA TYR A 24 -6.45 8.31 3.77
C TYR A 24 -5.37 7.75 2.85
N PRO A 25 -5.66 7.57 1.55
CA PRO A 25 -4.62 7.55 0.54
C PRO A 25 -3.86 8.89 0.57
N ALA A 26 -2.54 8.84 0.63
CA ALA A 26 -1.66 10.01 0.58
C ALA A 26 -0.35 9.61 -0.08
N ASN A 27 0.12 10.36 -1.07
CA ASN A 27 1.34 10.04 -1.82
C ASN A 27 2.54 10.85 -1.34
N THR A 28 2.29 12.01 -0.71
CA THR A 28 3.34 12.93 -0.28
C THR A 28 3.16 13.37 1.17
N ALA A 29 4.25 13.83 1.79
CA ALA A 29 4.21 14.35 3.14
C ALA A 29 3.33 15.62 3.24
N ASP A 30 3.29 16.42 2.18
CA ASP A 30 2.48 17.64 2.11
C ASP A 30 0.98 17.32 2.04
N GLU A 31 0.58 16.34 1.22
CA GLU A 31 -0.79 15.82 1.20
C GLU A 31 -1.20 15.31 2.59
N ALA A 32 -0.31 14.53 3.22
CA ALA A 32 -0.56 14.00 4.56
C ALA A 32 -0.70 15.10 5.62
N ALA A 33 0.11 16.16 5.52
CA ALA A 33 0.05 17.31 6.43
C ALA A 33 -1.26 18.10 6.25
N GLU A 34 -1.72 18.29 5.02
CA GLU A 34 -2.98 19.01 4.75
C GLU A 34 -4.20 18.21 5.24
N LEU A 35 -4.23 16.89 5.01
CA LEU A 35 -5.27 16.01 5.55
C LEU A 35 -5.29 16.02 7.09
N LEU A 36 -4.11 15.95 7.73
CA LEU A 36 -4.01 16.03 9.19
C LEU A 36 -4.55 17.37 9.71
N LYS A 37 -4.22 18.48 9.04
CA LYS A 37 -4.72 19.81 9.40
C LYS A 37 -6.25 19.90 9.30
N GLN A 38 -6.84 19.30 8.27
CA GLN A 38 -8.29 19.24 8.12
C GLN A 38 -8.95 18.45 9.26
N ILE A 39 -8.38 17.30 9.65
CA ILE A 39 -8.88 16.51 10.77
C ILE A 39 -8.72 17.25 12.11
N LYS A 40 -7.56 17.88 12.36
CA LYS A 40 -7.36 18.73 13.55
C LYS A 40 -8.35 19.88 13.63
N LYS A 41 -8.69 20.50 12.49
CA LYS A 41 -9.73 21.56 12.44
C LYS A 41 -11.12 21.01 12.72
N ARG A 42 -11.46 19.84 12.17
CA ARG A 42 -12.76 19.17 12.38
C ARG A 42 -12.96 18.74 13.83
N HIS A 43 -11.89 18.30 14.48
CA HIS A 43 -11.89 17.77 15.85
C HIS A 43 -11.07 18.67 16.79
N TYR A 44 -11.25 19.99 16.68
CA TYR A 44 -10.42 20.96 17.41
C TYR A 44 -10.47 20.80 18.95
N ASP A 45 -11.51 20.15 19.46
CA ASP A 45 -11.78 19.90 20.88
C ASP A 45 -11.37 18.48 21.33
N ALA A 46 -10.81 17.65 20.45
CA ALA A 46 -10.32 16.33 20.80
C ALA A 46 -9.06 16.41 21.67
N THR A 47 -8.87 15.39 22.50
CA THR A 47 -7.73 15.31 23.43
C THR A 47 -6.42 15.06 22.68
N HIS A 48 -6.44 14.18 21.68
CA HIS A 48 -5.26 13.80 20.89
C HIS A 48 -5.64 13.48 19.44
N HIS A 49 -4.69 13.73 18.53
CA HIS A 49 -4.72 13.47 17.09
C HIS A 49 -3.46 12.70 16.70
N CYS A 50 -3.30 11.51 17.26
CA CYS A 50 -2.16 10.65 17.01
C CYS A 50 -2.19 10.17 15.56
N TYR A 51 -1.05 10.10 14.89
CA TYR A 51 -1.02 9.71 13.49
C TYR A 51 0.24 8.96 13.11
N ALA A 52 0.17 8.25 11.99
CA ALA A 52 1.32 7.78 11.27
C ALA A 52 1.05 7.73 9.76
N TYR A 53 2.10 7.85 8.96
CA TYR A 53 2.04 7.58 7.53
C TYR A 53 3.22 6.72 7.08
N ILE A 54 2.99 5.99 5.99
CA ILE A 54 4.01 5.30 5.20
C ILE A 54 3.78 5.72 3.75
N LEU A 55 4.79 6.30 3.12
CA LEU A 55 4.71 6.95 1.81
C LEU A 55 5.84 6.48 0.89
N GLY A 56 5.56 6.51 -0.41
CA GLY A 56 6.47 6.10 -1.47
C GLY A 56 6.31 4.62 -1.85
N GLU A 57 6.76 4.28 -3.06
CA GLU A 57 6.60 2.93 -3.62
C GLU A 57 7.23 1.83 -2.76
N THR A 58 8.28 2.15 -2.00
CA THR A 58 8.98 1.24 -1.08
C THR A 58 8.70 1.53 0.40
N GLY A 59 7.84 2.50 0.71
CA GLY A 59 7.63 2.98 2.08
C GLY A 59 8.82 3.76 2.64
N ALA A 60 9.66 4.34 1.78
CA ALA A 60 10.89 5.03 2.17
C ALA A 60 10.67 6.25 3.08
N THR A 61 9.49 6.87 3.02
CA THR A 61 9.15 8.02 3.84
C THR A 61 8.08 7.64 4.86
N ALA A 62 8.46 7.57 6.13
CA ALA A 62 7.55 7.21 7.20
C ALA A 62 7.65 8.20 8.37
N ARG A 63 6.53 8.39 9.06
CA ARG A 63 6.47 9.21 10.28
C ARG A 63 5.38 8.70 11.20
N ASN A 64 5.59 8.88 12.49
CA ASN A 64 4.56 8.70 13.50
C ASN A 64 4.62 9.83 14.55
N ASN A 65 3.51 10.03 15.26
CA ASN A 65 3.40 11.04 16.31
C ASN A 65 2.33 10.63 17.33
N ASP A 66 2.69 10.64 18.61
CA ASP A 66 1.81 10.32 19.73
C ASP A 66 0.93 11.51 20.20
N ASP A 67 1.11 12.72 19.66
CA ASP A 67 0.30 13.94 19.92
C ASP A 67 -0.02 14.18 21.41
N GLY A 68 0.95 13.94 22.30
CA GLY A 68 0.82 14.14 23.75
C GLY A 68 0.36 12.91 24.54
N GLU A 69 0.04 11.79 23.89
CA GLU A 69 -0.05 10.49 24.56
C GLU A 69 1.33 10.06 25.09
N PRO A 70 1.39 9.13 26.05
CA PRO A 70 2.64 8.52 26.48
C PRO A 70 3.43 7.97 25.29
N ALA A 71 4.73 8.24 25.26
CA ALA A 71 5.61 7.89 24.14
C ALA A 71 5.50 6.41 23.75
N GLY A 72 5.33 6.15 22.46
CA GLY A 72 5.25 4.81 21.89
C GLY A 72 3.89 4.12 22.07
N THR A 73 2.89 4.77 22.65
CA THR A 73 1.59 4.13 22.92
C THR A 73 0.51 4.40 21.87
N ALA A 74 0.73 5.32 20.94
CA ALA A 74 -0.25 5.72 19.94
C ALA A 74 0.32 5.76 18.51
N GLY A 75 1.04 6.82 18.13
CA GLY A 75 1.62 6.99 16.80
C GLY A 75 2.49 5.81 16.37
N ALA A 76 3.39 5.35 17.25
CA ALA A 76 4.22 4.18 16.97
C ALA A 76 3.38 2.92 16.71
N VAL A 77 2.30 2.74 17.48
CA VAL A 77 1.38 1.61 17.31
C VAL A 77 0.61 1.70 16.00
N ILE A 78 0.12 2.89 15.64
CA ILE A 78 -0.55 3.15 14.35
C ILE A 78 0.39 2.76 13.20
N TYR A 79 1.66 3.19 13.25
CA TYR A 79 2.67 2.85 12.27
C TYR A 79 2.89 1.34 12.14
N GLU A 80 3.06 0.63 13.26
CA GLU A 80 3.27 -0.83 13.23
C GLU A 80 2.07 -1.58 12.64
N VAL A 81 0.84 -1.11 12.87
CA VAL A 81 -0.35 -1.69 12.25
C VAL A 81 -0.37 -1.48 10.74
N LEU A 82 -0.03 -0.27 10.25
CA LEU A 82 0.10 -0.01 8.81
C LEU A 82 1.17 -0.90 8.17
N LYS A 83 2.34 -0.97 8.80
CA LYS A 83 3.48 -1.77 8.33
C LYS A 83 3.15 -3.26 8.30
N LYS A 84 2.53 -3.80 9.34
CA LYS A 84 2.09 -5.22 9.39
C LYS A 84 1.06 -5.56 8.30
N ASN A 85 0.27 -4.58 7.88
CA ASN A 85 -0.68 -4.71 6.77
C ASN A 85 -0.06 -4.42 5.40
N GLU A 86 1.25 -4.20 5.35
CA GLU A 86 2.03 -3.82 4.17
C GLU A 86 1.44 -2.60 3.43
N LEU A 87 0.82 -1.67 4.15
CA LEU A 87 0.25 -0.46 3.57
C LEU A 87 1.34 0.58 3.31
N THR A 88 1.32 1.16 2.12
CA THR A 88 2.07 2.37 1.75
C THR A 88 1.14 3.37 1.09
N ASN A 89 1.65 4.57 0.79
CA ASN A 89 0.88 5.74 0.36
C ASN A 89 -0.39 5.93 1.20
N THR A 90 -0.23 5.80 2.52
CA THR A 90 -1.34 5.76 3.48
C THR A 90 -1.01 6.62 4.68
N LEU A 91 -1.96 7.48 5.05
CA LEU A 91 -2.00 8.22 6.30
C LEU A 91 -3.11 7.64 7.19
N ALA A 92 -2.77 7.34 8.44
CA ALA A 92 -3.72 7.00 9.49
C ALA A 92 -3.69 8.06 10.59
N ILE A 93 -4.86 8.59 10.94
CA ILE A 93 -5.04 9.54 12.05
C ILE A 93 -6.05 8.94 13.00
N VAL A 94 -5.71 8.84 14.29
CA VAL A 94 -6.64 8.42 15.34
C VAL A 94 -6.91 9.62 16.24
N VAL A 95 -8.14 10.12 16.15
CA VAL A 95 -8.67 11.15 17.03
C VAL A 95 -9.19 10.49 18.30
N ARG A 96 -8.76 10.99 19.46
CA ARG A 96 -9.20 10.50 20.76
C ARG A 96 -9.88 11.59 21.55
N TYR A 97 -11.08 11.30 22.05
CA TYR A 97 -11.74 12.07 23.11
C TYR A 97 -11.63 11.28 24.43
N PHE A 98 -11.01 11.86 25.45
CA PHE A 98 -10.84 11.22 26.75
C PHE A 98 -12.16 11.10 27.50
N GLY A 99 -12.49 9.89 27.96
CA GLY A 99 -13.75 9.57 28.63
C GLY A 99 -13.73 9.58 30.16
N GLY A 100 -12.68 10.13 30.78
CA GLY A 100 -12.53 10.16 32.24
C GLY A 100 -11.90 8.92 32.87
N ILE A 101 -11.71 7.82 32.10
CA ILE A 101 -11.09 6.57 32.59
C ILE A 101 -9.73 6.38 31.95
N LYS A 102 -8.67 6.33 32.76
CA LYS A 102 -7.30 6.06 32.29
C LYS A 102 -7.17 4.61 31.82
N LEU A 103 -6.60 4.42 30.63
CA LEU A 103 -6.40 3.08 30.03
C LEU A 103 -5.05 2.43 30.43
N GLY A 104 -4.08 3.21 30.90
CA GLY A 104 -2.70 2.79 31.05
C GLY A 104 -2.01 2.51 29.71
N ALA A 105 -0.69 2.34 29.70
CA ALA A 105 0.08 2.18 28.47
C ALA A 105 -0.38 0.98 27.61
N GLY A 106 -0.55 -0.20 28.23
CA GLY A 106 -1.03 -1.38 27.53
C GLY A 106 -2.46 -1.25 26.99
N GLY A 107 -3.32 -0.50 27.69
CA GLY A 107 -4.69 -0.22 27.22
C GLY A 107 -4.70 0.73 26.03
N LEU A 108 -3.83 1.75 26.02
CA LEU A 108 -3.67 2.66 24.89
C LEU A 108 -3.15 1.93 23.65
N ILE A 109 -2.12 1.10 23.80
CA ILE A 109 -1.57 0.31 22.70
C ILE A 109 -2.68 -0.55 22.05
N ARG A 110 -3.48 -1.25 22.86
CA ARG A 110 -4.60 -2.05 22.33
C ARG A 110 -5.70 -1.18 21.70
N ALA A 111 -6.01 -0.03 22.28
CA ALA A 111 -7.04 0.87 21.77
C ALA A 111 -6.64 1.47 20.41
N TYR A 112 -5.46 2.08 20.30
CA TYR A 112 -4.97 2.65 19.05
C TYR A 112 -4.79 1.58 17.98
N GLY A 113 -4.05 0.51 18.28
CA GLY A 113 -3.80 -0.55 17.32
C GLY A 113 -5.08 -1.26 16.86
N GLY A 114 -5.98 -1.56 17.79
CA GLY A 114 -7.26 -2.19 17.48
C GLY A 114 -8.20 -1.29 16.67
N THR A 115 -8.18 0.04 16.88
CA THR A 115 -9.00 0.96 16.09
C THR A 115 -8.51 1.04 14.65
N VAL A 116 -7.20 1.13 14.43
CA VAL A 116 -6.62 1.17 13.08
C VAL A 116 -6.83 -0.16 12.37
N ALA A 117 -6.63 -1.30 13.04
CA ALA A 117 -6.85 -2.62 12.45
C ALA A 117 -8.29 -2.78 11.95
N LYS A 118 -9.28 -2.42 12.78
CA LYS A 118 -10.70 -2.43 12.37
C LYS A 118 -10.98 -1.46 11.23
N ALA A 119 -10.37 -0.27 11.22
CA ALA A 119 -10.50 0.65 10.10
C ALA A 119 -10.01 0.05 8.78
N ILE A 120 -8.87 -0.65 8.80
CA ILE A 120 -8.32 -1.34 7.62
C ILE A 120 -9.25 -2.44 7.12
N GLU A 121 -9.94 -3.17 8.01
CA GLU A 121 -10.91 -4.20 7.64
C GLU A 121 -12.13 -3.64 6.89
N THR A 122 -12.44 -2.34 7.05
CA THR A 122 -13.58 -1.69 6.38
C THR A 122 -13.28 -1.18 4.97
N VAL A 123 -12.03 -1.28 4.50
CA VAL A 123 -11.60 -0.67 3.23
C VAL A 123 -10.90 -1.68 2.32
N ASN A 124 -11.18 -1.57 1.02
CA ASN A 124 -10.52 -2.40 0.02
C ASN A 124 -9.07 -1.95 -0.15
N LYS A 125 -8.16 -2.94 -0.15
CA LYS A 125 -6.74 -2.75 -0.42
C LYS A 125 -6.44 -3.13 -1.87
N ILE A 126 -5.71 -2.28 -2.56
CA ILE A 126 -5.19 -2.55 -3.91
C ILE A 126 -3.76 -3.02 -3.77
N LYS A 127 -3.46 -4.21 -4.30
CA LYS A 127 -2.10 -4.75 -4.31
C LYS A 127 -1.25 -3.95 -5.28
N ILE A 128 -0.08 -3.49 -4.81
CA ILE A 128 0.94 -2.92 -5.70
C ILE A 128 1.76 -4.10 -6.24
N GLU A 129 1.79 -4.24 -7.56
CA GLU A 129 2.62 -5.23 -8.23
C GLU A 129 3.74 -4.52 -8.99
N LYS A 130 4.99 -4.84 -8.65
CA LYS A 130 6.14 -4.35 -9.41
C LYS A 130 6.17 -5.03 -10.76
N THR A 131 6.23 -4.23 -11.81
CA THR A 131 6.41 -4.73 -13.18
C THR A 131 7.78 -4.34 -13.70
N ILE A 132 8.44 -5.27 -14.39
CA ILE A 132 9.62 -4.99 -15.19
C ILE A 132 9.25 -4.90 -16.66
N SER A 133 10.06 -4.18 -17.44
CA SER A 133 9.94 -4.20 -18.90
C SER A 133 10.78 -5.34 -19.44
N LEU A 134 10.17 -6.19 -20.25
CA LEU A 134 10.83 -7.28 -20.97
C LEU A 134 10.77 -6.96 -22.46
N THR A 135 11.86 -7.18 -23.19
CA THR A 135 11.85 -7.12 -24.65
C THR A 135 12.22 -8.48 -25.22
N ILE A 136 11.37 -8.99 -26.10
CA ILE A 136 11.53 -10.28 -26.76
C ILE A 136 11.78 -10.03 -28.24
N GLU A 137 12.75 -10.72 -28.82
CA GLU A 137 12.96 -10.80 -30.27
C GLU A 137 12.86 -12.28 -30.68
N VAL A 138 12.00 -12.57 -31.65
CA VAL A 138 11.71 -13.93 -32.12
C VAL A 138 11.46 -13.96 -33.63
N ASP A 139 11.78 -15.08 -34.27
CA ASP A 139 11.42 -15.34 -35.66
C ASP A 139 9.91 -15.58 -35.82
N TYR A 140 9.36 -15.21 -36.97
CA TYR A 140 7.93 -15.38 -37.28
C TYR A 140 7.44 -16.83 -37.11
N ALA A 141 8.30 -17.82 -37.33
CA ALA A 141 7.97 -19.24 -37.18
C ALA A 141 7.53 -19.63 -35.75
N PHE A 142 7.93 -18.86 -34.74
CA PHE A 142 7.58 -19.12 -33.34
C PHE A 142 6.62 -18.08 -32.75
N TYR A 143 6.33 -17.00 -33.47
CA TYR A 143 5.50 -15.89 -32.98
C TYR A 143 4.11 -16.38 -32.51
N ASP A 144 3.39 -17.11 -33.37
CA ASP A 144 2.06 -17.63 -33.06
C ASP A 144 2.07 -18.60 -31.87
N GLN A 145 3.18 -19.31 -31.66
CA GLN A 145 3.32 -20.28 -30.58
C GLN A 145 3.48 -19.59 -29.22
N ILE A 146 4.18 -18.45 -29.18
CA ILE A 146 4.42 -17.72 -27.94
C ILE A 146 3.32 -16.70 -27.63
N GLU A 147 2.57 -16.21 -28.63
CA GLU A 147 1.60 -15.12 -28.46
C GLU A 147 0.57 -15.41 -27.37
N LYS A 148 0.07 -16.65 -27.28
CA LYS A 148 -0.91 -17.08 -26.26
C LYS A 148 -0.38 -16.92 -24.84
N ASN A 149 0.91 -17.16 -24.62
CA ASN A 149 1.56 -16.99 -23.33
C ASN A 149 1.73 -15.51 -22.94
N LEU A 150 1.57 -14.60 -23.92
CA LEU A 150 1.68 -13.16 -23.72
C LEU A 150 0.32 -12.46 -23.55
N GLU A 151 -0.80 -13.14 -23.81
CA GLU A 151 -2.17 -12.59 -23.68
C GLU A 151 -2.47 -11.91 -22.33
N PRO A 152 -2.00 -12.42 -21.17
CA PRO A 152 -2.25 -11.76 -19.89
C PRO A 152 -1.52 -10.42 -19.73
N PHE A 153 -0.55 -10.11 -20.60
CA PHE A 153 0.30 -8.93 -20.49
C PHE A 153 -0.04 -7.90 -21.57
N GLN A 154 0.13 -6.64 -21.23
CA GLN A 154 0.09 -5.58 -22.25
C GLN A 154 1.35 -5.67 -23.11
N THR A 155 1.16 -5.81 -24.43
CA THR A 155 2.25 -5.96 -25.40
C THR A 155 2.25 -4.84 -26.45
N GLU A 156 3.44 -4.37 -26.82
CA GLU A 156 3.69 -3.54 -27.99
C GLU A 156 4.52 -4.38 -28.98
N LYS A 157 4.08 -4.50 -30.23
CA LYS A 157 4.67 -5.39 -31.23
C LYS A 157 5.21 -4.58 -32.40
N ILE A 158 6.42 -4.92 -32.83
CA ILE A 158 7.09 -4.33 -33.99
C ILE A 158 7.44 -5.48 -34.93
N PHE A 159 6.87 -5.43 -36.13
CA PHE A 159 7.08 -6.43 -37.17
C PHE A 159 8.12 -5.91 -38.16
N SER A 160 9.28 -6.54 -38.19
CA SER A 160 10.41 -6.23 -39.08
C SER A 160 10.97 -7.53 -39.66
N ASP A 161 12.28 -7.63 -39.89
CA ASP A 161 12.94 -8.90 -40.23
C ASP A 161 12.67 -10.00 -39.18
N LYS A 162 12.50 -9.57 -37.92
CA LYS A 162 11.99 -10.38 -36.81
C LYS A 162 10.84 -9.67 -36.10
N VAL A 163 10.13 -10.42 -35.27
CA VAL A 163 9.09 -9.88 -34.39
C VAL A 163 9.73 -9.44 -33.08
N ILE A 164 9.60 -8.15 -32.76
CA ILE A 164 10.03 -7.59 -31.47
C ILE A 164 8.77 -7.31 -30.64
N ILE A 165 8.73 -7.84 -29.42
CA ILE A 165 7.61 -7.69 -28.49
C ILE A 165 8.12 -7.07 -27.21
N LYS A 166 7.61 -5.89 -26.86
CA LYS A 166 7.84 -5.24 -25.57
C LYS A 166 6.64 -5.48 -24.68
N LEU A 167 6.88 -5.85 -23.43
CA LEU A 167 5.81 -6.13 -22.49
C LEU A 167 6.20 -5.76 -21.06
N LYS A 168 5.17 -5.45 -20.26
CA LYS A 168 5.32 -5.29 -18.80
C LYS A 168 4.90 -6.58 -18.12
N VAL A 169 5.81 -7.14 -17.33
CA VAL A 169 5.60 -8.42 -16.65
C VAL A 169 5.77 -8.20 -15.15
N PRO A 170 4.90 -8.77 -14.29
CA PRO A 170 5.16 -8.82 -12.86
C PRO A 170 6.56 -9.39 -12.59
N GLU A 171 7.33 -8.72 -11.73
CA GLU A 171 8.73 -9.08 -11.45
C GLU A 171 8.88 -10.55 -11.03
N ASN A 172 7.92 -11.06 -10.25
CA ASN A 172 7.85 -12.46 -9.81
C ASN A 172 7.52 -13.47 -10.92
N ARG A 173 7.05 -13.03 -12.09
CA ARG A 173 6.73 -13.85 -13.27
C ARG A 173 7.83 -13.83 -14.33
N ASN A 174 8.84 -12.97 -14.18
CA ASN A 174 9.90 -12.80 -15.18
C ASN A 174 10.63 -14.12 -15.51
N GLU A 175 11.17 -14.78 -14.49
CA GLU A 175 11.95 -16.00 -14.69
C GLU A 175 11.10 -17.16 -15.24
N SER A 176 9.88 -17.32 -14.74
CA SER A 176 9.00 -18.40 -15.19
C SER A 176 8.57 -18.19 -16.64
N LEU A 177 8.16 -16.96 -17.00
CA LEU A 177 7.78 -16.62 -18.37
C LEU A 177 8.98 -16.80 -19.32
N THR A 178 10.16 -16.33 -18.92
CA THR A 178 11.40 -16.51 -19.69
C THR A 178 11.66 -17.99 -19.99
N ARG A 179 11.53 -18.86 -18.99
CA ARG A 179 11.70 -20.32 -19.17
C ARG A 179 10.63 -20.93 -20.07
N GLU A 180 9.36 -20.58 -19.88
CA GLU A 180 8.26 -21.05 -20.72
C GLU A 180 8.51 -20.71 -22.19
N LEU A 181 8.84 -19.45 -22.49
CA LEU A 181 9.10 -18.97 -23.83
C LEU A 181 10.35 -19.62 -24.45
N THR A 182 11.40 -19.81 -23.67
CA THR A 182 12.62 -20.51 -24.11
C THR A 182 12.31 -21.97 -24.46
N ASN A 183 11.49 -22.66 -23.67
CA ASN A 183 11.10 -24.04 -23.93
C ASN A 183 10.23 -24.17 -25.19
N ILE A 184 9.26 -23.27 -25.39
CA ILE A 184 8.38 -23.27 -26.59
C ILE A 184 9.22 -23.10 -27.86
N THR A 185 10.21 -22.22 -27.84
CA THR A 185 11.06 -21.93 -29.00
C THR A 185 12.26 -22.87 -29.13
N GLY A 186 12.45 -23.83 -28.22
CA GLY A 186 13.64 -24.67 -28.18
C GLY A 186 14.94 -23.86 -28.05
N GLY A 187 14.87 -22.70 -27.41
CA GLY A 187 15.99 -21.75 -27.28
C GLY A 187 16.10 -20.70 -28.38
N ASN A 188 15.24 -20.73 -29.41
CA ASN A 188 15.23 -19.76 -30.52
C ASN A 188 14.46 -18.49 -30.17
N ILE A 189 14.80 -17.89 -29.04
CA ILE A 189 14.25 -16.62 -28.55
C ILE A 189 15.38 -15.79 -27.95
N LYS A 190 15.31 -14.48 -28.18
CA LYS A 190 16.23 -13.53 -27.55
C LYS A 190 15.45 -12.64 -26.61
N ILE A 191 15.87 -12.61 -25.34
CA ILE A 191 15.28 -11.80 -24.28
C ILE A 191 16.30 -10.73 -23.91
N LEU A 192 15.89 -9.48 -23.97
CA LEU A 192 16.68 -8.26 -23.77
C LEU A 192 16.25 -7.54 -22.48
#